data_AF-A0A4V4HRU9-F1
#
_entry.id   AF-A0A4V4HRU9-F1
#
_cell.length_a   1.000
_cell.length_b   1.000
_cell.length_c   1.000
_cell.angle_alpha   90.00
_cell.angle_beta   90.00
_cell.angle_gamma   90.00
#
_symmetry.space_group_name_H-M   'P 1'
#
loop_
_entity.id
_entity.type
_entity.pdbx_description
1 polymer ?
#
loop_
_entity_poly.entity_id
_entity_poly.type
_entity_poly.pdbx_seq_one_letter_code
_entity_poly.pdbx_strand_id
1 'polypeptide(L)'
;MDASAKPTCRIVKPGHTYEGKQGLSYFEGIAAETVGAKGICMHVLTMPPGARAKAHLHESHETAIYMLSGQAHTWYGDRLENHVVVHAGELFYIPAGVPHLPANLSNAPCTAIIARTDPNEQESVVLLPQLDGLVEV
;
A
#
# COMPACT_ATOMS: atom_id res chain seq x y z
N MET A 1 -5.57 0.86 -37.70
CA MET A 1 -5.70 2.27 -37.27
C MET A 1 -6.91 2.29 -36.37
N ASP A 2 -6.71 2.24 -35.06
CA ASP A 2 -7.83 2.38 -34.13
C ASP A 2 -7.77 3.80 -33.55
N ALA A 3 -8.87 4.53 -33.70
CA ALA A 3 -8.93 5.93 -33.33
C ALA A 3 -8.75 6.04 -31.82
N SER A 4 -7.71 6.78 -31.39
CA SER A 4 -7.48 7.16 -30.00
C SER A 4 -8.80 7.68 -29.40
N ALA A 5 -9.49 6.83 -28.63
CA ALA A 5 -10.68 7.22 -27.91
C ALA A 5 -10.36 8.45 -27.07
N LYS A 6 -11.26 9.45 -27.06
CA LYS A 6 -11.08 10.65 -26.24
C LYS A 6 -10.95 10.22 -24.76
N PRO A 7 -10.02 10.82 -23.99
CA PRO A 7 -9.96 10.60 -22.54
C PRO A 7 -11.33 10.85 -21.90
N THR A 8 -11.72 10.01 -20.94
CA THR A 8 -13.01 10.09 -20.23
C THR A 8 -12.88 9.62 -18.79
N CYS A 9 -13.84 10.00 -17.94
CA CYS A 9 -13.88 9.59 -16.54
C CYS A 9 -14.47 8.19 -16.38
N ARG A 10 -13.99 7.44 -15.38
CA ARG A 10 -14.47 6.10 -15.04
C ARG A 10 -14.71 5.99 -13.54
N ILE A 11 -15.71 5.21 -13.16
CA ILE A 11 -15.94 4.79 -11.78
C ILE A 11 -15.38 3.38 -11.63
N VAL A 12 -14.51 3.18 -10.64
CA VAL A 12 -14.09 1.86 -10.18
C VAL A 12 -14.87 1.54 -8.92
N LYS A 13 -15.57 0.41 -8.90
CA LYS A 13 -16.24 -0.09 -7.70
C LYS A 13 -15.29 -1.06 -6.99
N PRO A 14 -14.97 -0.84 -5.70
CA PRO A 14 -14.26 -1.84 -4.92
C PRO A 14 -15.12 -3.10 -4.86
N GLY A 15 -14.57 -4.26 -5.23
CA GLY A 15 -15.35 -5.49 -5.24
C GLY A 15 -14.55 -6.75 -5.51
N HIS A 16 -13.40 -6.61 -6.18
CA HIS A 16 -12.45 -7.70 -6.38
C HIS A 16 -11.21 -7.44 -5.52
N THR A 17 -10.75 -8.48 -4.84
CA THR A 17 -9.48 -8.47 -4.10
C THR A 17 -8.45 -9.28 -4.85
N TYR A 18 -7.19 -8.90 -4.74
CA TYR A 18 -6.06 -9.67 -5.24
C TYR A 18 -4.93 -9.67 -4.20
N GLU A 19 -4.04 -10.65 -4.30
CA GLU A 19 -2.88 -10.76 -3.41
C GLU A 19 -1.73 -9.87 -3.91
N GLY A 20 -1.30 -8.92 -3.07
CA GLY A 20 -0.12 -8.10 -3.33
C GLY A 20 1.18 -8.88 -3.08
N LYS A 21 2.27 -8.48 -3.74
CA LYS A 21 3.62 -9.04 -3.50
C LYS A 21 4.04 -9.00 -2.02
N GLN A 22 3.48 -8.06 -1.26
CA GLN A 22 3.73 -7.83 0.16
C GLN A 22 3.01 -8.83 1.08
N GLY A 23 2.15 -9.71 0.54
CA GLY A 23 1.39 -10.69 1.32
C GLY A 23 0.14 -10.12 1.99
N LEU A 24 -0.40 -9.02 1.45
CA LEU A 24 -1.68 -8.45 1.86
C LEU A 24 -2.66 -8.48 0.70
N SER A 25 -3.94 -8.63 1.00
CA SER A 25 -5.00 -8.54 0.00
C SER A 25 -5.36 -7.07 -0.25
N TYR A 26 -5.22 -6.63 -1.49
CA TYR A 26 -5.57 -5.29 -1.94
C TYR A 26 -6.90 -5.32 -2.70
N PHE A 27 -7.64 -4.21 -2.70
CA PHE A 27 -8.79 -4.03 -3.59
C PHE A 27 -8.35 -3.39 -4.91
N GLU A 28 -9.02 -3.76 -6.01
CA GLU A 28 -8.90 -3.06 -7.30
C GLU A 28 -9.16 -1.56 -7.11
N GLY A 29 -8.13 -0.77 -7.42
CA GLY A 29 -8.09 0.67 -7.17
C GLY A 29 -8.07 1.51 -8.45
N ILE A 30 -7.67 2.77 -8.33
CA ILE A 30 -7.30 3.60 -9.49
C ILE A 30 -5.86 3.23 -9.86
N ALA A 31 -5.64 2.65 -11.04
CA ALA A 31 -4.31 2.26 -11.52
C ALA A 31 -4.28 2.26 -13.07
N ALA A 32 -3.11 2.00 -13.65
CA ALA A 32 -2.94 1.82 -15.09
C ALA A 32 -3.80 0.66 -15.60
N GLU A 33 -3.85 -0.43 -14.85
CA GLU A 33 -4.52 -1.68 -15.18
C GLU A 33 -6.05 -1.54 -15.15
N THR A 34 -6.59 -0.72 -14.24
CA THR A 34 -8.05 -0.57 -14.08
C THR A 34 -8.63 0.55 -14.94
N VAL A 35 -7.97 1.71 -15.00
CA VAL A 35 -8.51 2.91 -15.69
C VAL A 35 -7.57 3.56 -16.67
N GLY A 36 -6.35 3.04 -16.85
CA GLY A 36 -5.34 3.64 -17.72
C GLY A 36 -4.69 4.88 -17.11
N ALA A 37 -4.61 4.96 -15.77
CA ALA A 37 -3.89 6.02 -15.08
C ALA A 37 -2.40 6.03 -15.51
N LYS A 38 -1.77 7.22 -15.51
CA LYS A 38 -0.40 7.41 -16.00
C LYS A 38 0.59 7.98 -15.00
N GLY A 39 0.11 8.51 -13.88
CA GLY A 39 0.99 9.14 -12.89
C GLY A 39 0.46 9.08 -11.46
N ILE A 40 -0.60 8.31 -11.24
CA ILE A 40 -1.13 8.05 -9.90
C ILE A 40 -1.65 6.62 -9.83
N CYS A 41 -1.52 6.02 -8.66
CA CYS A 41 -2.37 4.92 -8.24
C CYS A 41 -3.03 5.24 -6.89
N MET A 42 -4.16 4.61 -6.61
CA MET A 42 -4.82 4.68 -5.31
C MET A 42 -5.53 3.37 -4.99
N HIS A 43 -5.24 2.81 -3.82
CA HIS A 43 -5.77 1.53 -3.35
C HIS A 43 -6.51 1.68 -2.02
N VAL A 44 -7.50 0.83 -1.82
CA VAL A 44 -8.04 0.53 -0.49
C VAL A 44 -7.36 -0.76 -0.04
N LEU A 45 -6.72 -0.72 1.13
CA LEU A 45 -6.08 -1.87 1.74
C LEU A 45 -6.80 -2.18 3.05
N THR A 46 -7.29 -3.42 3.22
CA THR A 46 -7.83 -3.89 4.50
C THR A 46 -6.95 -5.02 5.02
N MET A 47 -6.33 -4.80 6.17
CA MET A 47 -5.50 -5.79 6.85
C MET A 47 -6.34 -6.53 7.89
N PRO A 48 -6.55 -7.86 7.77
CA PRO A 48 -7.23 -8.62 8.82
C PRO A 48 -6.45 -8.62 10.14
N PRO A 49 -7.08 -9.00 11.27
CA PRO A 49 -6.39 -9.16 12.54
C PRO A 49 -5.14 -10.05 12.41
N GLY A 50 -4.01 -9.61 12.96
CA GLY A 50 -2.73 -10.32 12.91
C GLY A 50 -2.03 -10.29 11.54
N ALA A 51 -2.58 -9.61 10.54
CA ALA A 51 -1.92 -9.50 9.23
C ALA A 51 -0.62 -8.72 9.36
N ARG A 52 0.39 -9.19 8.63
CA ARG A 52 1.74 -8.62 8.62
C ARG A 52 2.27 -8.67 7.19
N ALA A 53 2.67 -7.52 6.66
CA ALA A 53 3.35 -7.48 5.37
C ALA A 53 4.79 -8.02 5.48
N LYS A 54 5.36 -8.43 4.36
CA LYS A 54 6.82 -8.60 4.25
C LYS A 54 7.50 -7.23 4.24
N ALA A 55 8.70 -7.15 4.81
CA ALA A 55 9.54 -5.97 4.71
C ALA A 55 9.77 -5.61 3.24
N HIS A 56 9.58 -4.34 2.88
CA HIS A 56 9.76 -3.88 1.50
C HIS A 56 10.10 -2.39 1.45
N LEU A 57 10.47 -1.94 0.25
CA LEU A 57 10.54 -0.52 -0.10
C LEU A 57 9.93 -0.28 -1.49
N HIS A 58 9.66 0.98 -1.78
CA HIS A 58 9.24 1.47 -3.09
C HIS A 58 10.40 2.28 -3.68
N GLU A 59 11.10 1.79 -4.72
CA GLU A 59 12.34 2.44 -5.20
C GLU A 59 12.12 3.81 -5.84
N SER A 60 10.98 3.98 -6.51
CA SER A 60 10.78 5.05 -7.50
C SER A 60 9.67 6.03 -7.15
N HIS A 61 8.96 5.83 -6.04
CA HIS A 61 7.81 6.65 -5.69
C HIS A 61 7.59 6.77 -4.18
N GLU A 62 6.96 7.88 -3.83
CA GLU A 62 6.49 8.19 -2.49
C GLU A 62 5.14 7.52 -2.24
N THR A 63 4.83 7.26 -0.97
CA THR A 63 3.52 6.73 -0.56
C THR A 63 2.86 7.66 0.45
N ALA A 64 1.63 8.06 0.16
CA ALA A 64 0.74 8.73 1.10
C ALA A 64 -0.35 7.76 1.56
N ILE A 65 -0.58 7.71 2.87
CA ILE A 65 -1.54 6.80 3.50
C ILE A 65 -2.50 7.63 4.34
N TYR A 66 -3.79 7.33 4.24
CA TYR A 66 -4.80 7.80 5.18
C TYR A 66 -5.45 6.59 5.85
N MET A 67 -5.36 6.50 7.17
CA MET A 67 -5.97 5.40 7.91
C MET A 67 -7.48 5.64 8.02
N LEU A 68 -8.26 4.86 7.29
CA LEU A 68 -9.71 5.00 7.23
C LEU A 68 -10.37 4.45 8.50
N SER A 69 -9.89 3.31 9.01
CA SER A 69 -10.43 2.66 10.21
C SER A 69 -9.39 1.78 10.91
N GLY A 70 -9.55 1.59 12.22
CA GLY A 70 -8.64 0.79 13.04
C GLY A 70 -7.28 1.47 13.24
N GLN A 71 -6.24 0.66 13.39
CA GLN A 71 -4.86 1.13 13.51
C GLN A 71 -3.88 0.15 12.84
N ALA A 72 -2.74 0.65 12.39
CA ALA A 72 -1.64 -0.16 11.88
C ALA A 72 -0.33 0.24 12.55
N HIS A 73 0.42 -0.76 12.99
CA HIS A 73 1.80 -0.59 13.41
C HIS A 73 2.68 -0.58 12.16
N THR A 74 3.64 0.32 12.07
CA THR A 74 4.61 0.34 10.98
C THR A 74 6.02 0.54 11.51
N TRP A 75 6.90 -0.39 11.17
CA TRP A 75 8.34 -0.24 11.38
C TRP A 75 8.99 0.32 10.12
N TYR A 76 9.99 1.18 10.28
CA TYR A 76 10.67 1.81 9.16
C TYR A 76 12.12 2.22 9.48
N GLY A 77 12.88 2.53 8.45
CA GLY A 77 14.32 2.80 8.53
C GLY A 77 15.14 1.64 7.95
N ASP A 78 16.44 1.84 7.76
CA ASP A 78 17.32 0.91 7.04
C ASP A 78 17.29 -0.51 7.62
N ARG A 79 16.99 -0.63 8.92
CA ARG A 79 16.89 -1.87 9.69
C ARG A 79 15.55 -2.03 10.41
N LEU A 80 14.51 -1.32 9.97
CA LEU A 80 13.18 -1.30 10.63
C LEU A 80 13.24 -0.86 12.10
N GLU A 81 14.20 0.01 12.44
CA GLU A 81 14.52 0.40 13.81
C GLU A 81 13.59 1.45 14.42
N ASN A 82 12.84 2.17 13.59
CA ASN A 82 11.84 3.13 14.02
C ASN A 82 10.46 2.50 13.97
N HIS A 83 9.56 2.94 14.84
CA HIS A 83 8.19 2.41 14.93
C HIS A 83 7.17 3.52 15.15
N VAL A 84 6.05 3.41 14.45
CA VAL A 84 4.88 4.29 14.60
C VAL A 84 3.60 3.47 14.60
N VAL A 85 2.57 3.95 15.28
CA VAL A 85 1.20 3.44 15.17
C VAL A 85 0.36 4.52 14.51
N VAL A 86 -0.24 4.19 13.38
CA VAL A 86 -1.12 5.08 12.62
C VAL A 86 -2.56 4.70 12.92
N HIS A 87 -3.34 5.63 13.46
CA HIS A 87 -4.72 5.45 13.87
C HIS A 87 -5.70 6.06 12.86
N ALA A 88 -6.95 5.61 12.89
CA ALA A 88 -8.01 6.16 12.06
C ALA A 88 -8.06 7.69 12.10
N GLY A 89 -8.10 8.32 10.92
CA GLY A 89 -8.07 9.78 10.75
C GLY A 89 -6.67 10.37 10.56
N GLU A 90 -5.61 9.60 10.77
CA GLU A 90 -4.23 10.07 10.62
C GLU A 90 -3.70 9.84 9.20
N LEU A 91 -2.76 10.72 8.81
CA LEU A 91 -2.01 10.61 7.57
C LEU A 91 -0.61 10.11 7.88
N PHE A 92 -0.09 9.23 7.03
CA PHE A 92 1.28 8.74 7.11
C PHE A 92 1.95 8.84 5.75
N TYR A 93 3.18 9.35 5.75
CA TYR A 93 3.97 9.57 4.54
C TYR A 93 5.24 8.72 4.61
N ILE A 94 5.52 8.01 3.52
CA ILE A 94 6.71 7.19 3.36
C ILE A 94 7.46 7.69 2.11
N PRO A 95 8.68 8.23 2.25
CA PRO A 95 9.52 8.59 1.12
C PRO A 95 9.90 7.38 0.26
N ALA A 96 10.21 7.62 -1.01
CA ALA A 96 10.81 6.61 -1.87
C ALA A 96 12.11 6.05 -1.25
N GLY A 97 12.33 4.74 -1.40
CA GLY A 97 13.54 4.05 -0.95
C GLY A 97 13.59 3.73 0.54
N VAL A 98 12.61 4.12 1.35
CA VAL A 98 12.60 3.82 2.80
C VAL A 98 12.06 2.41 3.06
N PRO A 99 12.85 1.49 3.65
CA PRO A 99 12.34 0.19 4.09
C PRO A 99 11.27 0.35 5.15
N HIS A 100 10.19 -0.41 5.02
CA HIS A 100 9.09 -0.40 5.98
C HIS A 100 8.34 -1.74 6.03
N LEU A 101 7.59 -1.91 7.11
CA LEU A 101 6.80 -3.11 7.39
C LEU A 101 5.54 -2.74 8.18
N PRO A 102 4.36 -2.71 7.53
CA PRO A 102 3.09 -2.54 8.23
C PRO A 102 2.54 -3.87 8.78
N ALA A 103 1.93 -3.81 9.95
CA ALA A 103 1.21 -4.91 10.59
C ALA A 103 -0.05 -4.42 11.32
N ASN A 104 -1.09 -5.26 11.31
CA ASN A 104 -2.27 -5.10 12.16
C ASN A 104 -2.14 -6.01 13.37
N LEU A 105 -1.69 -5.47 14.50
CA LEU A 105 -1.56 -6.23 15.77
C LEU A 105 -2.86 -6.27 16.59
N SER A 106 -3.95 -5.73 16.09
CA SER A 106 -5.22 -5.71 16.79
C SER A 106 -6.06 -6.98 16.53
N ASN A 107 -7.15 -7.12 17.26
CA ASN A 107 -8.13 -8.21 17.09
C ASN A 107 -9.25 -7.86 16.10
N ALA A 108 -9.18 -6.72 15.43
CA ALA A 108 -10.16 -6.27 14.43
C ALA A 108 -9.45 -5.87 13.12
N PRO A 109 -10.12 -5.91 11.96
CA PRO A 109 -9.52 -5.40 10.72
C PRO A 109 -9.21 -3.90 10.82
N CYS A 110 -8.17 -3.45 10.12
CA CYS A 110 -7.93 -2.04 9.86
C CYS A 110 -7.90 -1.78 8.35
N THR A 111 -8.29 -0.57 7.94
CA THR A 111 -8.39 -0.19 6.53
C THR A 111 -7.69 1.13 6.28
N ALA A 112 -6.89 1.19 5.22
CA ALA A 112 -6.21 2.40 4.79
C ALA A 112 -6.47 2.70 3.32
N ILE A 113 -6.46 3.99 2.98
CA ILE A 113 -6.33 4.48 1.60
C ILE A 113 -4.86 4.75 1.35
N ILE A 114 -4.33 4.21 0.25
CA ILE A 114 -2.94 4.36 -0.15
C ILE A 114 -2.91 5.06 -1.50
N ALA A 115 -2.16 6.14 -1.64
CA ALA A 115 -1.98 6.87 -2.89
C ALA A 115 -0.50 7.05 -3.21
N ARG A 116 -0.14 6.85 -4.48
CA ARG A 116 1.25 6.87 -4.95
C ARG A 116 1.35 7.49 -6.35
N THR A 117 2.57 7.81 -6.77
CA THR A 117 2.86 8.41 -8.09
C THR A 117 3.26 7.39 -9.18
N ASP A 118 3.51 6.14 -8.81
CA ASP A 118 3.63 5.03 -9.77
C ASP A 118 2.20 4.57 -10.14
N PRO A 119 1.81 4.59 -11.43
CA PRO A 119 0.47 4.20 -11.83
C PRO A 119 0.25 2.69 -11.85
N ASN A 120 1.30 1.87 -11.80
CA ASN A 120 1.16 0.41 -11.90
C ASN A 120 0.72 -0.17 -10.56
N GLU A 121 -0.14 -1.18 -10.59
CA GLU A 121 -0.71 -1.79 -9.39
C GLU A 121 0.30 -2.67 -8.61
N GLN A 122 1.17 -3.38 -9.33
CA GLN A 122 2.21 -4.24 -8.77
C GLN A 122 3.59 -3.60 -8.98
N GLU A 123 3.73 -2.44 -8.35
CA GLU A 123 4.76 -1.40 -8.48
C GLU A 123 6.22 -1.87 -8.41
N SER A 124 7.12 -0.87 -8.39
CA SER A 124 8.56 -0.93 -8.04
C SER A 124 8.82 -1.35 -6.58
N VAL A 125 8.09 -2.37 -6.10
CA VAL A 125 8.21 -2.97 -4.78
C VAL A 125 9.43 -3.87 -4.78
N VAL A 126 10.37 -3.58 -3.89
CA VAL A 126 11.50 -4.46 -3.62
C VAL A 126 11.30 -5.11 -2.27
N LEU A 127 11.17 -6.44 -2.27
CA LEU A 127 11.08 -7.22 -1.04
C LEU A 127 12.46 -7.27 -0.37
N LEU A 128 12.47 -7.18 0.96
CA LEU A 128 13.67 -7.15 1.79
C LEU A 128 13.62 -8.30 2.81
N PRO A 129 13.64 -9.57 2.38
CA PRO A 129 13.47 -10.72 3.27
C PRO A 129 14.53 -10.79 4.38
N GLN A 130 15.72 -10.22 4.15
CA GLN A 130 16.77 -10.10 5.16
C GLN A 130 16.36 -9.24 6.37
N LEU A 131 15.33 -8.40 6.25
CA LEU A 131 14.82 -7.55 7.33
C LEU A 131 13.62 -8.16 8.06
N ASP A 132 12.96 -9.19 7.50
CA ASP A 132 11.74 -9.76 8.09
C ASP A 132 11.95 -10.25 9.53
N GLY A 133 13.13 -10.81 9.84
CA GLY A 133 13.48 -11.31 11.18
C GLY A 133 13.83 -10.23 12.20
N LEU A 134 13.86 -8.94 11.84
CA LEU A 134 14.22 -7.85 12.76
C LEU A 134 13.04 -7.33 13.57
N VAL A 135 11.81 -7.66 13.16
CA VAL A 135 10.57 -7.24 13.82
C VAL A 135 9.87 -8.46 14.38
N GLU A 136 9.89 -8.60 15.70
CA GLU A 136 9.16 -9.62 16.45
C GLU A 136 7.83 -9.01 16.94
N VAL A 137 6.71 -9.48 16.39
CA VAL A 137 5.35 -8.99 16.65
C VAL A 137 4.35 -10.12 16.80
#